data_AF-A0A328BEW8-F1
#
_entry.id   AF-A0A328BEW8-F1
#
_cell.length_a   1.000
_cell.length_b   1.000
_cell.length_c   1.000
_cell.angle_alpha   90.00
_cell.angle_beta   90.00
_cell.angle_gamma   90.00
#
_symmetry.space_group_name_H-M   'P 1'
#
loop_
_entity.id
_entity.type
_entity.pdbx_description
1 polymer ?
#
loop_
_entity_poly.entity_id
_entity_poly.type
_entity_poly.pdbx_seq_one_letter_code
_entity_poly.pdbx_strand_id
1 'polypeptide(L)'
;MKEFFRALLLPPRLFVALAAVVVLLAVAHFWPVLLGPAQVLTLLLALLTLLDAGLLFGLGRGGGVFARRLLGQRLSNGDDNDIQVVLENRYPFPARLDVVDDVPVQFQRRDLLFPVRLGAGHTTTLHYQLRPTRRGEYVFGQTNVLVRSPLGLVQRRYRFGEQDQTVAVYPSFLQMRRYELLAVSNRLTEVGVKRIRRIGQSLEFDHIRPYALGDDPRRINWKATARRPGQGEALLVNHFEDERAQQVYCVIDKGRVMRMPFAGLALLDYAINAALVLSNIALIKHDRAGLITFAHEPGDVVAADRRRGQLPRLLEVLYRQQTRFLESDYERLAALVQRQIKQRSLLVLFTNFESLHGLQRQLPYLRRLAARHLLLVVFFENTELQQVLDKPAETTEELYEQTVADKFSQDKRRMVLELQRYGIQALLTAPQNLTANTINRYLEFKARGLI
;
A
#
# COMPACT_ATOMS: atom_id res chain seq x y z
N MET A 1 2.88 46.78 -2.00
CA MET A 1 3.88 46.70 -0.92
C MET A 1 3.78 45.44 -0.06
N LYS A 2 2.61 45.04 0.48
CA LYS A 2 2.50 43.86 1.37
C LYS A 2 3.02 42.53 0.77
N GLU A 3 2.82 42.32 -0.52
CA GLU A 3 3.32 41.10 -1.20
C GLU A 3 4.83 41.07 -1.39
N PHE A 4 5.46 42.24 -1.62
CA PHE A 4 6.91 42.38 -1.74
C PHE A 4 7.60 41.94 -0.43
N PHE A 5 7.15 42.46 0.72
CA PHE A 5 7.71 42.09 2.02
C PHE A 5 7.43 40.65 2.41
N ARG A 6 6.33 40.05 1.95
CA ARG A 6 6.05 38.61 2.18
C ARG A 6 6.92 37.70 1.31
N ALA A 7 7.40 38.17 0.17
CA ALA A 7 8.23 37.40 -0.75
C ALA A 7 9.74 37.60 -0.50
N LEU A 8 10.14 38.73 0.08
CA LEU A 8 11.53 39.04 0.39
C LEU A 8 12.02 38.25 1.61
N LEU A 9 13.17 37.58 1.45
CA LEU A 9 13.88 36.88 2.52
C LEU A 9 15.36 37.25 2.49
N LEU A 10 15.99 37.30 3.66
CA LEU A 10 17.40 37.61 3.81
C LEU A 10 18.17 36.32 4.14
N PRO A 11 19.08 35.85 3.26
CA PRO A 11 19.85 34.64 3.50
C PRO A 11 20.96 34.87 4.54
N PRO A 12 21.47 33.79 5.18
CA PRO A 12 22.57 33.88 6.15
C PRO A 12 23.82 34.61 5.64
N ARG A 13 24.09 34.55 4.34
CA ARG A 13 25.22 35.23 3.69
C ARG A 13 25.22 36.73 3.91
N LEU A 14 24.05 37.37 3.86
CA LEU A 14 23.93 38.81 4.10
C LEU A 14 24.27 39.13 5.55
N PHE A 15 23.77 38.33 6.51
CA PHE A 15 24.07 38.53 7.93
C PHE A 15 25.55 38.33 8.25
N VAL A 16 26.22 37.36 7.62
CA VAL A 16 27.68 37.17 7.77
C VAL A 16 28.43 38.37 7.18
N ALA A 17 28.04 38.86 6.00
CA ALA A 17 28.66 40.04 5.39
C ALA A 17 28.45 41.30 6.26
N LEU A 18 27.24 41.49 6.79
CA LEU A 18 26.94 42.58 7.72
C LEU A 18 27.76 42.46 9.01
N ALA A 19 27.86 41.27 9.60
CA ALA A 19 28.67 41.05 10.80
C ALA A 19 30.15 41.37 10.55
N ALA A 20 30.71 40.96 9.40
CA ALA A 20 32.09 41.27 9.04
C ALA A 20 32.31 42.79 8.89
N VAL A 21 31.37 43.51 8.27
CA VAL A 21 31.41 44.97 8.15
C VAL A 21 31.32 45.64 9.53
N VAL A 22 30.45 45.15 10.41
CA VAL A 22 30.30 45.68 11.78
C VAL A 22 31.58 45.46 12.60
N VAL A 23 32.19 44.27 12.52
CA VAL A 23 33.47 43.98 13.18
C VAL A 23 34.57 44.89 12.63
N LEU A 24 34.63 45.08 11.31
CA LEU A 24 35.61 45.98 10.69
C LEU A 24 35.44 47.43 11.15
N LEU A 25 34.21 47.93 11.25
CA LEU A 25 33.90 49.25 11.78
C LEU A 25 34.30 49.38 13.26
N ALA A 26 34.08 48.34 14.07
CA ALA A 26 34.50 48.32 15.46
C ALA A 26 36.03 48.33 15.61
N VAL A 27 36.76 47.58 14.77
CA VAL A 27 38.22 47.59 14.75
C VAL A 27 38.77 48.93 14.24
N ALA A 28 38.08 49.57 13.28
CA ALA A 28 38.45 50.89 12.77
C ALA A 28 38.40 52.00 13.84
N HIS A 29 37.66 51.78 14.94
CA HIS A 29 37.71 52.68 16.11
C HIS A 29 39.10 52.73 16.74
N PHE A 30 39.79 51.59 16.81
CA PHE A 30 41.14 51.48 17.37
C PHE A 30 42.23 51.83 16.35
N TRP A 31 42.00 51.55 15.06
CA TRP A 31 42.91 51.89 13.96
C TRP A 31 42.20 52.72 12.88
N PRO A 32 42.28 54.07 12.95
CA PRO A 32 41.54 54.98 12.07
C PRO A 32 41.78 54.78 10.57
N VAL A 33 42.93 54.21 10.18
CA VAL A 33 43.27 53.89 8.78
C VAL A 33 42.26 52.92 8.14
N LEU A 34 41.59 52.09 8.95
CA LEU A 34 40.60 51.13 8.48
C LEU A 34 39.20 51.74 8.24
N LEU A 35 38.96 52.98 8.67
CA LEU A 35 37.63 53.61 8.60
C LEU A 35 37.17 53.84 7.15
N GLY A 36 38.06 54.37 6.30
CA GLY A 36 37.76 54.58 4.88
C GLY A 36 37.37 53.30 4.15
N PRO A 37 38.20 52.23 4.20
CA PRO A 37 37.85 50.92 3.67
C PRO A 37 36.52 50.36 4.21
N ALA A 38 36.25 50.53 5.51
CA ALA A 38 35.02 50.04 6.12
C ALA A 38 33.76 50.77 5.60
N GLN A 39 33.83 52.09 5.43
CA GLN A 39 32.73 52.88 4.84
C GLN A 39 32.47 52.50 3.38
N VAL A 40 33.54 52.35 2.58
CA VAL A 40 33.44 51.91 1.18
C VAL A 40 32.80 50.52 1.10
N LEU A 41 33.24 49.57 1.93
CA LEU A 41 32.69 48.22 1.96
C LEU A 41 31.21 48.21 2.37
N THR A 42 30.81 49.09 3.30
CA THR A 42 29.40 49.24 3.73
C THR A 42 28.53 49.73 2.58
N LEU A 43 28.95 50.80 1.88
CA LEU A 43 28.23 51.33 0.73
C LEU A 43 28.17 50.32 -0.41
N LEU A 44 29.26 49.60 -0.66
CA LEU A 44 29.32 48.55 -1.67
C LEU A 44 28.35 47.41 -1.34
N LEU A 45 28.30 46.94 -0.09
CA LEU A 45 27.37 45.89 0.35
C LEU A 45 25.91 46.35 0.21
N ALA A 46 25.60 47.58 0.59
CA ALA A 46 24.27 48.16 0.42
C ALA A 46 23.87 48.23 -1.07
N LEU A 47 24.77 48.71 -1.92
CA LEU A 47 24.56 48.80 -3.37
C LEU A 47 24.34 47.42 -3.99
N LEU A 48 25.19 46.44 -3.66
CA LEU A 48 25.07 45.06 -4.16
C LEU A 48 23.78 44.39 -3.68
N THR A 49 23.32 44.67 -2.46
CA THR A 49 22.06 44.14 -1.93
C THR A 49 20.85 44.73 -2.65
N LEU A 50 20.87 46.05 -2.92
CA LEU A 50 19.82 46.72 -3.70
C LEU A 50 19.81 46.23 -5.16
N LEU A 51 20.98 46.03 -5.76
CA LEU A 51 21.11 45.48 -7.11
C LEU A 51 20.58 44.05 -7.16
N ASP A 52 20.90 43.21 -6.19
CA ASP A 52 20.39 41.83 -6.09
C ASP A 52 18.85 41.78 -5.95
N ALA A 53 18.30 42.65 -5.10
CA ALA A 53 16.85 42.82 -4.99
C ALA A 53 16.24 43.31 -6.32
N GLY A 54 16.88 44.27 -6.99
CA GLY A 54 16.46 44.77 -8.30
C GLY A 54 16.46 43.68 -9.38
N LEU A 55 17.48 42.81 -9.41
CA LEU A 55 17.55 41.67 -10.32
C LEU A 55 16.40 40.69 -10.07
N LEU A 56 16.19 40.26 -8.82
CA LEU A 56 15.17 39.25 -8.50
C LEU A 56 13.73 39.78 -8.64
N PHE A 57 13.47 41.02 -8.22
CA PHE A 57 12.11 41.58 -8.23
C PHE A 57 11.77 42.33 -9.53
N GLY A 58 12.75 42.92 -10.20
CA GLY A 58 12.59 43.60 -11.48
C GLY A 58 12.44 42.61 -12.63
N LEU A 59 13.47 41.77 -12.87
CA LEU A 59 13.46 40.79 -13.96
C LEU A 59 12.46 39.65 -13.71
N GLY A 60 12.08 39.42 -12.46
CA GLY A 60 11.08 38.41 -12.08
C GLY A 60 9.64 38.92 -12.01
N ARG A 61 9.29 40.10 -12.54
CA ARG A 61 7.90 40.64 -12.48
C ARG A 61 6.88 39.74 -13.18
N GLY A 62 7.27 39.07 -14.27
CA GLY A 62 6.43 38.12 -15.02
C GLY A 62 6.43 36.69 -14.48
N GLY A 63 6.98 36.46 -13.28
CA GLY A 63 7.20 35.11 -12.73
C GLY A 63 8.58 34.56 -13.12
N GLY A 64 9.62 34.91 -12.35
CA GLY A 64 11.00 34.53 -12.66
C GLY A 64 11.31 33.03 -12.49
N VAL A 65 10.41 32.27 -11.89
CA VAL A 65 10.48 30.80 -11.80
C VAL A 65 9.07 30.25 -11.99
N PHE A 66 8.98 29.02 -12.49
CA PHE A 66 7.76 28.23 -12.48
C PHE A 66 8.00 26.91 -11.76
N ALA A 67 7.02 26.47 -10.96
CA ALA A 67 7.01 25.15 -10.38
C ALA A 67 5.61 24.52 -10.46
N ARG A 68 5.56 23.22 -10.71
CA ARG A 68 4.33 22.44 -10.67
C ARG A 68 4.59 21.07 -10.05
N ARG A 69 3.89 20.78 -8.96
CA ARG A 69 3.81 19.45 -8.38
C ARG A 69 2.86 18.59 -9.20
N LEU A 70 3.33 17.44 -9.64
CA LEU A 70 2.55 16.42 -10.34
C LEU A 70 2.20 15.33 -9.32
N LEU A 71 0.91 15.27 -8.97
CA LEU A 71 0.35 14.24 -8.12
C LEU A 71 -0.45 13.25 -8.97
N GLY A 72 -0.39 11.96 -8.63
CA GLY A 72 -1.34 10.99 -9.14
C GLY A 72 -2.76 11.31 -8.68
N GLN A 73 -3.78 10.77 -9.38
CA GLN A 73 -5.17 10.93 -8.97
C GLN A 73 -5.46 10.31 -7.59
N ARG A 74 -4.66 9.31 -7.20
CA ARG A 74 -4.77 8.54 -5.96
C ARG A 74 -3.37 8.11 -5.52
N LEU A 75 -3.16 7.97 -4.22
CA LEU A 75 -1.95 7.40 -3.61
C LEU A 75 -2.22 5.97 -3.14
N SER A 76 -1.18 5.14 -3.09
CA SER A 76 -1.24 3.72 -2.76
C SER A 76 -0.78 3.48 -1.32
N ASN A 77 -1.65 2.98 -0.46
CA ASN A 77 -1.37 2.77 0.96
C ASN A 77 -0.32 1.68 1.18
N GLY A 78 0.75 2.01 1.91
CA GLY A 78 1.83 1.09 2.24
C GLY A 78 2.91 0.96 1.17
N ASP A 79 2.77 1.62 0.02
CA ASP A 79 3.75 1.64 -1.08
C ASP A 79 4.44 3.01 -1.19
N ASP A 80 5.62 3.01 -1.81
CA ASP A 80 6.31 4.26 -2.18
C ASP A 80 5.67 4.87 -3.42
N ASN A 81 5.08 6.06 -3.26
CA ASN A 81 4.45 6.80 -4.34
C ASN A 81 5.44 7.86 -4.85
N ASP A 82 5.76 7.81 -6.15
CA ASP A 82 6.63 8.81 -6.79
C ASP A 82 5.87 10.13 -6.96
N ILE A 83 6.47 11.21 -6.45
CA ILE A 83 5.98 12.58 -6.55
C ILE A 83 7.01 13.40 -7.31
N GLN A 84 6.52 14.17 -8.28
CA GLN A 84 7.39 14.93 -9.17
C GLN A 84 7.11 16.42 -9.02
N VAL A 85 8.17 17.21 -8.96
CA VAL A 85 8.09 18.68 -9.01
C VAL A 85 8.87 19.16 -10.21
N VAL A 86 8.14 19.63 -11.23
CA VAL A 86 8.72 20.24 -12.42
C VAL A 86 9.08 21.68 -12.08
N LEU A 87 10.32 22.08 -12.35
CA LEU A 87 10.87 23.40 -12.08
C LEU A 87 11.44 24.00 -13.35
N GLU A 88 11.18 25.27 -13.58
CA GLU A 88 11.70 26.03 -14.72
C GLU A 88 12.27 27.35 -14.23
N ASN A 89 13.53 27.62 -14.57
CA ASN A 89 14.15 28.92 -14.31
C ASN A 89 13.86 29.88 -15.47
N ARG A 90 13.05 30.91 -15.23
CA ARG A 90 12.71 31.94 -16.22
C ARG A 90 13.54 33.22 -16.10
N TYR A 91 14.51 33.25 -15.18
CA TYR A 91 15.49 34.33 -15.15
C TYR A 91 16.51 34.18 -16.29
N PRO A 92 17.07 35.31 -16.79
CA PRO A 92 18.12 35.30 -17.81
C PRO A 92 19.51 34.92 -17.25
N PHE A 93 19.59 34.49 -15.99
CA PHE A 93 20.83 34.11 -15.32
C PHE A 93 20.67 32.77 -14.58
N PRO A 94 21.77 32.06 -14.27
CA PRO A 94 21.70 30.86 -13.45
C PRO A 94 21.25 31.20 -12.02
N ALA A 95 20.21 30.51 -11.56
CA ALA A 95 19.61 30.72 -10.25
C ALA A 95 19.84 29.51 -9.34
N ARG A 96 19.95 29.76 -8.02
CA ARG A 96 19.90 28.72 -7.00
C ARG A 96 18.50 28.72 -6.40
N LEU A 97 17.85 27.56 -6.43
CA LEU A 97 16.49 27.34 -5.94
C LEU A 97 16.55 26.40 -4.74
N ASP A 98 16.00 26.82 -3.60
CA ASP A 98 15.68 25.89 -2.50
C ASP A 98 14.18 25.61 -2.59
N VAL A 99 13.82 24.38 -2.96
CA VAL A 99 12.41 23.96 -3.12
C VAL A 99 11.95 23.28 -1.85
N VAL A 100 10.90 23.83 -1.23
CA VAL A 100 10.28 23.32 -0.02
C VAL A 100 8.84 22.92 -0.33
N ASP A 101 8.56 21.63 -0.35
CA ASP A 101 7.23 21.11 -0.67
C ASP A 101 6.46 20.78 0.61
N ASP A 102 5.25 21.36 0.74
CA ASP A 102 4.40 21.21 1.92
C ASP A 102 3.53 19.96 1.78
N VAL A 103 3.97 18.89 2.44
CA VAL A 103 3.33 17.57 2.39
C VAL A 103 2.34 17.37 3.55
N PRO A 104 1.32 16.51 3.37
CA PRO A 104 0.30 16.27 4.37
C PRO A 104 0.87 15.91 5.76
N VAL A 105 0.20 16.40 6.82
CA VAL A 105 0.62 16.23 8.23
C VAL A 105 0.82 14.76 8.63
N GLN A 106 0.10 13.84 8.00
CA GLN A 106 0.18 12.40 8.22
C GLN A 106 1.59 11.84 7.96
N PHE A 107 2.37 12.47 7.09
CA PHE A 107 3.75 12.07 6.81
C PHE A 107 4.73 12.52 7.90
N GLN A 108 4.37 13.53 8.71
CA GLN A 108 5.22 14.17 9.71
C GLN A 108 6.60 14.64 9.17
N ARG A 109 6.72 14.79 7.85
CA ARG A 109 7.93 15.29 7.18
C ARG A 109 7.84 16.80 7.01
N ARG A 110 8.81 17.52 7.56
CA ARG A 110 8.90 19.00 7.48
C ARG A 110 10.22 19.48 6.88
N ASP A 111 11.08 18.54 6.51
CA ASP A 111 12.46 18.70 6.09
C ASP A 111 12.66 18.45 4.58
N LEU A 112 11.58 18.45 3.79
CA LEU A 112 11.64 18.29 2.34
C LEU A 112 12.15 19.56 1.66
N LEU A 113 13.47 19.78 1.75
CA LEU A 113 14.20 20.86 1.10
C LEU A 113 15.12 20.29 0.03
N PHE A 114 14.90 20.72 -1.22
CA PHE A 114 15.69 20.29 -2.37
C PHE A 114 16.47 21.49 -2.94
N PRO A 115 17.79 21.56 -2.72
CA PRO A 115 18.63 22.60 -3.30
C PRO A 115 18.96 22.26 -4.75
N VAL A 116 18.67 23.18 -5.67
CA VAL A 116 18.84 22.99 -7.11
C VAL A 116 19.54 24.20 -7.72
N ARG A 117 20.52 23.97 -8.59
CA ARG A 117 21.11 25.03 -9.42
C ARG A 117 20.64 24.84 -10.86
N LEU A 118 19.96 25.84 -11.40
CA LEU A 118 19.40 25.80 -12.76
C LEU A 118 20.01 26.92 -13.61
N GLY A 119 20.38 26.58 -14.84
CA GLY A 119 20.78 27.54 -15.86
C GLY A 119 19.61 28.45 -16.28
N ALA A 120 19.89 29.53 -16.99
CA ALA A 120 18.86 30.42 -17.53
C ALA A 120 17.98 29.66 -18.53
N GLY A 121 16.65 29.74 -18.40
CA GLY A 121 15.70 29.05 -19.28
C GLY A 121 15.64 27.52 -19.13
N HIS A 122 16.42 26.92 -18.23
CA HIS A 122 16.45 25.47 -18.07
C HIS A 122 15.28 24.95 -17.23
N THR A 123 14.83 23.73 -17.56
CA THR A 123 13.82 22.97 -16.82
C THR A 123 14.46 21.73 -16.20
N THR A 124 14.02 21.34 -15.00
CA THR A 124 14.38 20.06 -14.38
C THR A 124 13.18 19.49 -13.61
N THR A 125 13.22 18.19 -13.32
CA THR A 125 12.20 17.51 -12.55
C THR A 125 12.84 16.90 -11.31
N LEU A 126 12.33 17.28 -10.14
CA LEU A 126 12.68 16.64 -8.88
C LEU A 126 11.77 15.47 -8.63
N HIS A 127 12.35 14.35 -8.20
CA HIS A 127 11.63 13.13 -7.83
C HIS A 127 11.85 12.87 -6.35
N TYR A 128 10.77 12.60 -5.62
CA TYR A 128 10.83 12.15 -4.24
C TYR A 128 9.66 11.21 -3.94
N GLN A 129 9.82 10.34 -2.95
CA GLN A 129 8.84 9.32 -2.64
C GLN A 129 8.12 9.61 -1.32
N LEU A 130 6.81 9.37 -1.32
CA LEU A 130 5.95 9.41 -0.14
C LEU A 130 5.26 8.07 0.07
N ARG A 131 5.35 7.55 1.30
CA ARG A 131 4.74 6.27 1.69
C ARG A 131 3.62 6.49 2.70
N PRO A 132 2.36 6.60 2.27
CA PRO A 132 1.25 6.80 3.18
C PRO A 132 0.98 5.49 3.93
N THR A 133 0.79 5.60 5.24
CA THR A 133 0.55 4.46 6.12
C THR A 133 -0.88 4.37 6.64
N ARG A 134 -1.74 5.31 6.26
CA ARG A 134 -3.15 5.33 6.59
C ARG A 134 -3.95 5.61 5.32
N ARG A 135 -5.05 4.88 5.12
CA ARG A 135 -6.03 5.22 4.08
C ARG A 135 -6.82 6.47 4.46
N GLY A 136 -7.34 7.16 3.45
CA GLY A 136 -8.17 8.35 3.61
C GLY A 136 -7.67 9.51 2.76
N GLU A 137 -8.08 10.71 3.12
CA GLU A 137 -7.75 11.92 2.36
C GLU A 137 -6.50 12.62 2.91
N TYR A 138 -5.62 12.99 1.98
CA TYR A 138 -4.34 13.63 2.25
C TYR A 138 -4.36 15.01 1.61
N VAL A 139 -4.19 16.05 2.42
CA VAL A 139 -4.26 17.44 2.00
C VAL A 139 -2.85 17.97 1.83
N PHE A 140 -2.47 18.27 0.59
CA PHE A 140 -1.17 18.85 0.27
C PHE A 140 -1.24 20.37 0.32
N GLY A 141 -0.20 20.99 0.89
CA GLY A 141 -0.03 22.44 0.87
C GLY A 141 0.63 22.91 -0.42
N GLN A 142 1.16 24.13 -0.38
CA GLN A 142 1.83 24.76 -1.53
C GLN A 142 3.30 24.38 -1.63
N THR A 143 3.81 24.30 -2.85
CA THR A 143 5.25 24.20 -3.10
C THR A 143 5.88 25.60 -3.04
N ASN A 144 6.80 25.79 -2.10
CA ASN A 144 7.52 27.04 -1.92
C ASN A 144 8.87 26.96 -2.64
N VAL A 145 9.17 27.90 -3.52
CA VAL A 145 10.48 27.98 -4.19
C VAL A 145 11.18 29.25 -3.78
N LEU A 146 12.35 29.07 -3.19
CA LEU A 146 13.19 30.13 -2.66
C LEU A 146 14.35 30.38 -3.62
N VAL A 147 14.36 31.54 -4.27
CA VAL A 147 15.27 31.84 -5.37
C VAL A 147 16.35 32.80 -4.94
N ARG A 148 17.60 32.49 -5.27
CA ARG A 148 18.77 33.35 -5.10
C ARG A 148 19.45 33.58 -6.45
N SER A 149 19.89 34.81 -6.69
CA SER A 149 20.75 35.15 -7.83
C SER A 149 22.19 34.65 -7.61
N PRO A 150 23.11 34.87 -8.58
CA PRO A 150 24.54 34.64 -8.37
C PRO A 150 25.15 35.42 -7.19
N LEU A 151 24.64 36.62 -6.88
CA LEU A 151 25.08 37.43 -5.73
C LEU A 151 24.66 36.77 -4.42
N GLY A 152 23.41 36.31 -4.34
CA GLY A 152 22.88 35.54 -3.21
C GLY A 152 22.85 36.32 -1.88
N LEU A 153 22.71 37.64 -1.96
CA LEU A 153 22.52 38.56 -0.82
C LEU A 153 21.04 38.72 -0.48
N VAL A 154 20.15 38.46 -1.45
CA VAL A 154 18.69 38.51 -1.31
C VAL A 154 18.08 37.21 -1.81
N GLN A 155 16.95 36.83 -1.22
CA GLN A 155 16.17 35.68 -1.64
C GLN A 155 14.72 36.09 -1.89
N ARG A 156 14.13 35.56 -2.95
CA ARG A 156 12.72 35.77 -3.29
C ARG A 156 11.95 34.46 -3.20
N ARG A 157 10.83 34.47 -2.49
CA ARG A 157 9.90 33.32 -2.37
C ARG A 157 8.80 33.39 -3.42
N TYR A 158 8.62 32.27 -4.10
CA TYR A 158 7.45 31.97 -4.93
C TYR A 158 6.65 30.83 -4.29
N ARG A 159 5.33 30.85 -4.47
CA ARG A 159 4.40 29.82 -3.98
C ARG A 159 3.60 29.29 -5.16
N PHE A 160 3.55 27.97 -5.30
CA PHE A 160 2.87 27.30 -6.39
C PHE A 160 1.91 26.24 -5.87
N GLY A 161 0.86 25.98 -6.67
CA GLY A 161 -0.21 25.04 -6.33
C GLY A 161 -1.34 25.68 -5.53
N GLU A 162 -2.46 24.96 -5.51
CA GLU A 162 -3.61 25.30 -4.68
C GLU A 162 -3.25 25.10 -3.21
N GLN A 163 -3.80 25.96 -2.37
CA GLN A 163 -3.80 25.72 -0.94
C GLN A 163 -4.87 24.64 -0.68
N ASP A 164 -4.47 23.52 -0.09
CA ASP A 164 -5.32 22.38 0.28
C ASP A 164 -5.74 21.43 -0.86
N GLN A 165 -4.78 21.09 -1.74
CA GLN A 165 -5.00 20.07 -2.77
C GLN A 165 -5.18 18.68 -2.14
N THR A 166 -6.40 18.13 -2.21
CA THR A 166 -6.74 16.85 -1.57
C THR A 166 -6.51 15.66 -2.52
N VAL A 167 -5.84 14.62 -2.02
CA VAL A 167 -5.61 13.36 -2.73
C VAL A 167 -6.01 12.17 -1.86
N ALA A 168 -6.79 11.25 -2.42
CA ALA A 168 -7.22 10.05 -1.70
C ALA A 168 -6.14 8.96 -1.72
N VAL A 169 -5.89 8.36 -0.56
CA VAL A 169 -5.03 7.18 -0.38
C VAL A 169 -5.88 5.92 -0.38
N TYR A 170 -5.78 5.16 -1.46
CA TYR A 170 -6.48 3.90 -1.67
C TYR A 170 -5.70 2.70 -1.11
N PRO A 171 -6.34 1.53 -0.93
CA PRO A 171 -5.63 0.27 -0.77
C PRO A 171 -4.53 0.10 -1.83
N SER A 172 -3.53 -0.73 -1.53
CA SER A 172 -2.32 -0.89 -2.32
C SER A 172 -2.59 -1.37 -3.76
N PHE A 173 -2.86 -0.43 -4.66
CA PHE A 173 -3.15 -0.72 -6.06
C PHE A 173 -1.85 -0.92 -6.86
N LEU A 174 -0.72 -0.36 -6.40
CA LEU A 174 0.59 -0.63 -6.99
C LEU A 174 0.99 -2.09 -6.76
N GLN A 175 0.84 -2.61 -5.54
CA GLN A 175 1.05 -4.03 -5.27
C GLN A 175 0.07 -4.88 -6.10
N MET A 176 -1.22 -4.55 -6.12
CA MET A 176 -2.21 -5.28 -6.92
C MET A 176 -1.82 -5.36 -8.41
N ARG A 177 -1.42 -4.25 -9.03
CA ARG A 177 -0.96 -4.21 -10.44
C ARG A 177 0.32 -5.03 -10.63
N ARG A 178 1.27 -4.97 -9.69
CA ARG A 178 2.49 -5.80 -9.74
C ARG A 178 2.14 -7.30 -9.78
N TYR A 179 1.27 -7.76 -8.90
CA TYR A 179 0.84 -9.15 -8.87
C TYR A 179 0.01 -9.54 -10.10
N GLU A 180 -0.82 -8.63 -10.63
CA GLU A 180 -1.54 -8.84 -11.88
C GLU A 180 -0.61 -9.11 -13.06
N LEU A 181 0.39 -8.23 -13.27
CA LEU A 181 1.37 -8.39 -14.35
C LEU A 181 2.13 -9.72 -14.24
N LEU A 182 2.51 -10.10 -13.02
CA LEU A 182 3.17 -11.38 -12.76
C LEU A 182 2.23 -12.57 -12.97
N ALA A 183 0.94 -12.45 -12.66
CA ALA A 183 -0.05 -13.49 -12.88
C ALA A 183 -0.33 -13.73 -14.37
N VAL A 184 -0.50 -12.65 -15.14
CA VAL A 184 -0.72 -12.72 -16.59
C VAL A 184 0.50 -13.30 -17.30
N SER A 185 1.70 -12.96 -16.85
CA SER A 185 2.95 -13.49 -17.41
C SER A 185 3.41 -14.83 -16.80
N ASN A 186 2.61 -15.47 -15.94
CA ASN A 186 2.96 -16.71 -15.23
C ASN A 186 4.28 -16.65 -14.42
N ARG A 187 4.66 -15.48 -13.93
CA ARG A 187 5.88 -15.18 -13.16
C ARG A 187 5.64 -14.91 -11.67
N LEU A 188 4.51 -15.37 -11.12
CA LEU A 188 4.17 -15.19 -9.70
C LEU A 188 5.25 -15.76 -8.74
N THR A 189 6.07 -16.72 -9.19
CA THR A 189 7.22 -17.26 -8.44
C THR A 189 8.25 -16.21 -8.03
N GLU A 190 8.37 -15.10 -8.78
CA GLU A 190 9.30 -14.00 -8.46
C GLU A 190 8.91 -13.23 -7.20
N VAL A 191 7.65 -13.34 -6.75
CA VAL A 191 7.13 -12.69 -5.55
C VAL A 191 6.75 -13.71 -4.45
N GLY A 192 7.43 -14.86 -4.45
CA GLY A 192 7.25 -15.89 -3.42
C GLY A 192 5.99 -16.75 -3.57
N VAL A 193 5.25 -16.61 -4.68
CA VAL A 193 4.12 -17.49 -4.96
C VAL A 193 4.62 -18.78 -5.59
N LYS A 194 4.49 -19.90 -4.89
CA LYS A 194 5.01 -21.20 -5.31
C LYS A 194 4.28 -21.69 -6.56
N ARG A 195 5.02 -22.30 -7.50
CA ARG A 195 4.43 -22.99 -8.64
C ARG A 195 3.83 -24.30 -8.15
N ILE A 196 2.52 -24.41 -8.17
CA ILE A 196 1.81 -25.62 -7.75
C ILE A 196 1.50 -26.43 -9.00
N ARG A 197 2.02 -27.66 -9.07
CA ARG A 197 1.68 -28.60 -10.14
C ARG A 197 0.24 -29.04 -9.93
N ARG A 198 -0.60 -28.88 -10.95
CA ARG A 198 -1.98 -29.35 -10.95
C ARG A 198 -1.97 -30.87 -11.07
N ILE A 199 -2.63 -31.57 -10.14
CA ILE A 199 -2.72 -33.03 -10.17
C ILE A 199 -3.98 -33.37 -10.97
N GLY A 200 -3.83 -33.81 -12.22
CA GLY A 200 -4.94 -34.20 -13.11
C GLY A 200 -5.34 -33.17 -14.17
N GLN A 201 -6.14 -33.59 -15.14
CA GLN A 201 -6.85 -32.70 -16.08
C GLN A 201 -8.10 -32.16 -15.40
N SER A 202 -8.25 -30.83 -15.29
CA SER A 202 -9.41 -30.14 -14.70
C SER A 202 -10.61 -30.15 -15.64
N LEU A 203 -11.11 -31.36 -15.81
CA LEU A 203 -12.23 -31.70 -16.64
C LEU A 203 -13.16 -32.47 -15.71
N GLU A 204 -14.24 -31.84 -15.26
CA GLU A 204 -15.23 -32.51 -14.44
C GLU A 204 -16.01 -33.45 -15.35
N PHE A 205 -16.06 -34.75 -15.03
CA PHE A 205 -16.85 -35.69 -15.81
C PHE A 205 -18.31 -35.27 -15.75
N ASP A 206 -18.91 -35.01 -16.91
CA ASP A 206 -20.29 -34.59 -17.02
C ASP A 206 -21.19 -35.79 -17.29
N HIS A 207 -21.07 -36.38 -18.48
CA HIS A 207 -21.80 -37.58 -18.85
C HIS A 207 -21.04 -38.40 -19.91
N ILE A 208 -21.47 -39.64 -20.12
CA ILE A 208 -20.99 -40.47 -21.22
C ILE A 208 -21.88 -40.23 -22.42
N ARG A 209 -21.28 -39.86 -23.56
CA ARG A 209 -22.01 -39.69 -24.83
C ARG A 209 -21.42 -40.56 -25.94
N PRO A 210 -22.17 -40.81 -27.03
CA PRO A 210 -21.62 -41.43 -28.22
C PRO A 210 -20.43 -40.63 -28.77
N TYR A 211 -19.42 -41.37 -29.23
CA TYR A 211 -18.24 -40.84 -29.93
C TYR A 211 -18.67 -40.12 -31.20
N ALA A 212 -18.18 -38.90 -31.40
CA ALA A 212 -18.33 -38.16 -32.63
C ALA A 212 -16.95 -38.03 -33.32
N LEU A 213 -16.96 -37.96 -34.65
CA LEU A 213 -15.75 -37.71 -35.43
C LEU A 213 -15.16 -36.35 -35.04
N GLY A 214 -13.95 -36.36 -34.46
CA GLY A 214 -13.27 -35.18 -33.89
C GLY A 214 -13.00 -35.29 -32.39
N ASP A 215 -13.58 -36.26 -31.69
CA ASP A 215 -13.30 -36.53 -30.28
C ASP A 215 -11.91 -37.18 -30.08
N ASP A 216 -11.23 -36.82 -28.98
CA ASP A 216 -9.94 -37.43 -28.61
C ASP A 216 -10.13 -38.92 -28.26
N PRO A 217 -9.48 -39.85 -28.98
CA PRO A 217 -9.56 -41.29 -28.70
C PRO A 217 -9.14 -41.67 -27.28
N ARG A 218 -8.33 -40.84 -26.61
CA ARG A 218 -7.91 -41.08 -25.21
C ARG A 218 -9.05 -40.94 -24.20
N ARG A 219 -10.15 -40.30 -24.59
CA ARG A 219 -11.34 -40.11 -23.74
C ARG A 219 -12.39 -41.22 -23.91
N ILE A 220 -12.13 -42.23 -24.74
CA ILE A 220 -13.02 -43.38 -24.92
C ILE A 220 -13.14 -44.16 -23.60
N ASN A 221 -14.37 -44.37 -23.17
CA ASN A 221 -14.67 -45.15 -21.98
C ASN A 221 -14.86 -46.63 -22.34
N TRP A 222 -13.76 -47.36 -22.44
CA TRP A 222 -13.76 -48.79 -22.80
C TRP A 222 -14.67 -49.64 -21.91
N LYS A 223 -14.77 -49.31 -20.62
CA LYS A 223 -15.62 -50.04 -19.66
C LYS A 223 -17.12 -49.83 -19.92
N ALA A 224 -17.52 -48.62 -20.32
CA ALA A 224 -18.89 -48.32 -20.68
C ALA A 224 -19.26 -48.93 -22.05
N THR A 225 -18.35 -48.80 -23.02
CA THR A 225 -18.50 -49.40 -24.36
C THR A 225 -18.68 -50.92 -24.28
N ALA A 226 -17.87 -51.61 -23.47
CA ALA A 226 -17.93 -53.07 -23.34
C ALA A 226 -19.20 -53.61 -22.65
N ARG A 227 -19.95 -52.76 -21.90
CA ARG A 227 -21.18 -53.16 -21.18
C ARG A 227 -22.46 -53.01 -22.00
N ARG A 228 -22.39 -52.51 -23.23
CA ARG A 228 -23.53 -52.41 -24.16
C ARG A 228 -23.36 -53.35 -25.37
N PRO A 229 -23.46 -54.67 -25.21
CA PRO A 229 -23.55 -55.56 -26.35
C PRO A 229 -24.98 -55.48 -26.93
N GLY A 230 -25.13 -55.05 -28.18
CA GLY A 230 -26.38 -55.20 -28.95
C GLY A 230 -27.17 -53.95 -29.34
N GLN A 231 -26.72 -52.73 -28.99
CA GLN A 231 -27.36 -51.48 -29.44
C GLN A 231 -26.35 -50.58 -30.17
N GLY A 232 -26.05 -50.94 -31.43
CA GLY A 232 -25.21 -50.15 -32.35
C GLY A 232 -23.73 -50.06 -31.94
N GLU A 233 -22.82 -50.11 -32.91
CA GLU A 233 -21.36 -50.04 -32.73
C GLU A 233 -20.85 -48.66 -32.27
N ALA A 234 -21.61 -47.94 -31.45
CA ALA A 234 -21.26 -46.61 -30.99
C ALA A 234 -20.27 -46.68 -29.83
N LEU A 235 -19.01 -46.32 -30.10
CA LEU A 235 -18.02 -46.04 -29.07
C LEU A 235 -18.55 -44.97 -28.11
N LEU A 236 -18.29 -45.13 -26.82
CA LEU A 236 -18.70 -44.16 -25.79
C LEU A 236 -17.49 -43.34 -25.32
N VAL A 237 -17.67 -42.02 -25.20
CA VAL A 237 -16.64 -41.08 -24.77
C VAL A 237 -17.07 -40.41 -23.47
N ASN A 238 -16.12 -40.24 -22.56
CA ASN A 238 -16.32 -39.39 -21.38
C ASN A 238 -16.37 -37.92 -21.84
N HIS A 239 -17.54 -37.29 -21.74
CA HIS A 239 -17.66 -35.85 -21.90
C HIS A 239 -17.27 -35.18 -20.59
N PHE A 240 -16.55 -34.07 -20.71
CA PHE A 240 -16.05 -33.34 -19.58
C PHE A 240 -16.39 -31.86 -19.74
N GLU A 241 -16.94 -31.24 -18.69
CA GLU A 241 -17.17 -29.80 -18.63
C GLU A 241 -15.95 -29.07 -18.02
N ASP A 242 -15.82 -27.79 -18.38
CA ASP A 242 -14.89 -26.89 -17.73
C ASP A 242 -15.28 -26.68 -16.26
N GLU A 243 -14.27 -26.73 -15.40
CA GLU A 243 -14.38 -26.52 -13.96
C GLU A 243 -15.16 -25.22 -13.65
N ARG A 244 -16.25 -25.34 -12.88
CA ARG A 244 -17.16 -24.22 -12.59
C ARG A 244 -16.42 -23.09 -11.87
N ALA A 245 -16.72 -21.84 -12.27
CA ALA A 245 -16.19 -20.65 -11.64
C ALA A 245 -16.55 -20.57 -10.14
N GLN A 246 -15.53 -20.68 -9.30
CA GLN A 246 -15.70 -20.77 -7.86
C GLN A 246 -15.97 -19.40 -7.25
N GLN A 247 -16.65 -19.37 -6.11
CA GLN A 247 -16.86 -18.15 -5.34
C GLN A 247 -15.77 -18.02 -4.28
N VAL A 248 -15.01 -16.93 -4.34
CA VAL A 248 -13.97 -16.59 -3.37
C VAL A 248 -14.41 -15.32 -2.64
N TYR A 249 -14.71 -15.43 -1.35
CA TYR A 249 -15.04 -14.30 -0.50
C TYR A 249 -13.87 -13.97 0.41
N CYS A 250 -13.37 -12.74 0.31
CA CYS A 250 -12.53 -12.17 1.36
C CYS A 250 -13.44 -11.70 2.50
N VAL A 251 -13.24 -12.23 3.70
CA VAL A 251 -13.98 -11.85 4.90
C VAL A 251 -13.03 -11.09 5.81
N ILE A 252 -13.25 -9.80 6.03
CA ILE A 252 -12.32 -8.93 6.75
C ILE A 252 -12.93 -8.54 8.09
N ASP A 253 -12.23 -8.90 9.17
CA ASP A 253 -12.51 -8.41 10.50
C ASP A 253 -12.06 -6.94 10.65
N LYS A 254 -12.93 -6.09 11.20
CA LYS A 254 -12.68 -4.67 11.50
C LYS A 254 -12.71 -4.36 13.01
N GLY A 255 -12.67 -5.38 13.85
CA GLY A 255 -12.65 -5.24 15.30
C GLY A 255 -11.36 -4.65 15.84
N ARG A 256 -11.35 -4.42 17.16
CA ARG A 256 -10.25 -3.80 17.91
C ARG A 256 -8.89 -4.45 17.64
N VAL A 257 -8.83 -5.78 17.59
CA VAL A 257 -7.58 -6.55 17.40
C VAL A 257 -6.89 -6.29 16.07
N MET A 258 -7.63 -5.85 15.06
CA MET A 258 -7.11 -5.55 13.72
C MET A 258 -6.48 -4.15 13.63
N ARG A 259 -6.52 -3.37 14.72
CA ARG A 259 -5.84 -2.05 14.83
C ARG A 259 -4.38 -2.14 15.21
N MET A 260 -3.91 -3.32 15.63
CA MET A 260 -2.52 -3.52 16.02
C MET A 260 -1.60 -2.97 14.91
N PRO A 261 -0.72 -2.01 15.24
CA PRO A 261 0.21 -1.46 14.27
C PRO A 261 1.32 -2.48 14.02
N PHE A 262 1.83 -2.48 12.80
CA PHE A 262 2.92 -3.32 12.37
C PHE A 262 3.66 -2.65 11.21
N ALA A 263 4.95 -2.41 11.37
CA ALA A 263 5.78 -1.71 10.38
C ALA A 263 5.12 -0.43 9.80
N GLY A 264 4.40 0.32 10.66
CA GLY A 264 3.71 1.56 10.31
C GLY A 264 2.26 1.42 9.83
N LEU A 265 1.79 0.24 9.43
CA LEU A 265 0.42 -0.03 8.96
C LEU A 265 -0.40 -0.77 10.02
N ALA A 266 -1.73 -0.66 10.00
CA ALA A 266 -2.57 -1.54 10.83
C ALA A 266 -2.71 -2.94 10.20
N LEU A 267 -2.95 -3.99 11.00
CA LEU A 267 -3.27 -5.33 10.47
C LEU A 267 -4.48 -5.31 9.52
N LEU A 268 -5.48 -4.46 9.78
CA LEU A 268 -6.59 -4.23 8.85
C LEU A 268 -6.09 -3.79 7.46
N ASP A 269 -5.08 -2.93 7.40
CA ASP A 269 -4.59 -2.38 6.14
C ASP A 269 -3.86 -3.46 5.33
N TYR A 270 -3.11 -4.33 6.00
CA TYR A 270 -2.53 -5.52 5.37
C TYR A 270 -3.62 -6.47 4.85
N ALA A 271 -4.66 -6.74 5.66
CA ALA A 271 -5.79 -7.58 5.24
C ALA A 271 -6.52 -7.02 4.02
N ILE A 272 -6.76 -5.70 3.99
CA ILE A 272 -7.39 -5.01 2.86
C ILE A 272 -6.52 -5.08 1.61
N ASN A 273 -5.21 -4.84 1.73
CA ASN A 273 -4.29 -4.95 0.61
C ASN A 273 -4.26 -6.39 0.06
N ALA A 274 -4.11 -7.40 0.93
CA ALA A 274 -4.12 -8.80 0.53
C ALA A 274 -5.45 -9.23 -0.09
N ALA A 275 -6.59 -8.78 0.46
CA ALA A 275 -7.92 -9.06 -0.09
C ALA A 275 -8.10 -8.45 -1.48
N LEU A 276 -7.62 -7.23 -1.72
CA LEU A 276 -7.65 -6.60 -3.04
C LEU A 276 -6.84 -7.41 -4.06
N VAL A 277 -5.59 -7.76 -3.72
CA VAL A 277 -4.74 -8.55 -4.61
C VAL A 277 -5.35 -9.93 -4.86
N LEU A 278 -5.78 -10.63 -3.81
CA LEU A 278 -6.39 -11.96 -3.94
C LEU A 278 -7.65 -11.92 -4.83
N SER A 279 -8.50 -10.91 -4.63
CA SER A 279 -9.70 -10.72 -5.46
C SER A 279 -9.34 -10.50 -6.93
N ASN A 280 -8.30 -9.70 -7.21
CA ASN A 280 -7.84 -9.50 -8.58
C ASN A 280 -7.30 -10.80 -9.19
N ILE A 281 -6.47 -11.53 -8.46
CA ILE A 281 -5.93 -12.83 -8.91
C ILE A 281 -7.04 -13.86 -9.15
N ALA A 282 -8.06 -13.91 -8.29
CA ALA A 282 -9.22 -14.77 -8.47
C ALA A 282 -9.98 -14.44 -9.77
N LEU A 283 -10.21 -13.15 -10.05
CA LEU A 283 -10.86 -12.69 -11.29
C LEU A 283 -10.02 -13.05 -12.54
N ILE A 284 -8.69 -12.86 -12.49
CA ILE A 284 -7.77 -13.25 -13.58
C ILE A 284 -7.81 -14.76 -13.81
N LYS A 285 -7.97 -15.56 -12.75
CA LYS A 285 -8.13 -17.02 -12.82
C LYS A 285 -9.58 -17.48 -13.08
N HIS A 286 -10.42 -16.57 -13.57
CA HIS A 286 -11.82 -16.78 -13.96
C HIS A 286 -12.78 -17.20 -12.84
N ASP A 287 -12.40 -16.98 -11.58
CA ASP A 287 -13.28 -17.16 -10.43
C ASP A 287 -14.08 -15.89 -10.12
N ARG A 288 -15.09 -16.02 -9.27
CA ARG A 288 -15.94 -14.92 -8.80
C ARG A 288 -15.40 -14.40 -7.47
N ALA A 289 -15.07 -13.11 -7.41
CA ALA A 289 -14.55 -12.47 -6.21
C ALA A 289 -15.63 -11.70 -5.46
N GLY A 290 -15.80 -11.97 -4.17
CA GLY A 290 -16.71 -11.29 -3.25
C GLY A 290 -15.99 -10.78 -2.00
N LEU A 291 -16.68 -9.92 -1.24
CA LEU A 291 -16.15 -9.30 -0.04
C LEU A 291 -17.21 -9.23 1.03
N ILE A 292 -16.84 -9.56 2.27
CA ILE A 292 -17.64 -9.32 3.45
C ILE A 292 -16.75 -8.60 4.45
N THR A 293 -17.28 -7.57 5.10
CA THR A 293 -16.63 -6.94 6.25
C THR A 293 -17.51 -7.06 7.48
N PHE A 294 -16.93 -7.17 8.67
CA PHE A 294 -17.70 -7.27 9.90
C PHE A 294 -16.94 -6.67 11.09
N ALA A 295 -17.68 -6.29 12.12
CA ALA A 295 -17.20 -5.90 13.45
C ALA A 295 -18.29 -6.30 14.46
N HIS A 296 -18.68 -5.42 15.39
CA HIS A 296 -19.87 -5.60 16.25
C HIS A 296 -21.20 -5.68 15.47
N GLU A 297 -21.26 -5.04 14.30
CA GLU A 297 -22.37 -5.07 13.37
C GLU A 297 -21.89 -5.62 12.03
N PRO A 298 -22.80 -6.25 11.25
CA PRO A 298 -22.48 -6.67 9.89
C PRO A 298 -22.09 -5.45 9.05
N GLY A 299 -20.93 -5.51 8.41
CA GLY A 299 -20.46 -4.46 7.51
C GLY A 299 -20.96 -4.67 6.09
N ASP A 300 -20.23 -4.10 5.14
CA ASP A 300 -20.55 -4.21 3.72
C ASP A 300 -20.44 -5.64 3.22
N VAL A 301 -21.38 -6.04 2.37
CA VAL A 301 -21.34 -7.30 1.61
C VAL A 301 -21.38 -7.00 0.13
N VAL A 302 -20.38 -7.48 -0.58
CA VAL A 302 -20.30 -7.49 -2.04
C VAL A 302 -20.39 -8.94 -2.49
N ALA A 303 -21.50 -9.30 -3.13
CA ALA A 303 -21.69 -10.62 -3.70
C ALA A 303 -20.57 -10.97 -4.69
N ALA A 304 -20.19 -12.25 -4.72
CA ALA A 304 -19.16 -12.74 -5.61
C ALA A 304 -19.62 -12.68 -7.07
N ASP A 305 -18.90 -11.92 -7.88
CA ASP A 305 -19.16 -11.75 -9.31
C ASP A 305 -17.83 -11.73 -10.08
N ARG A 306 -17.90 -11.86 -11.40
CA ARG A 306 -16.79 -11.78 -12.36
C ARG A 306 -17.02 -10.75 -13.47
N ARG A 307 -18.09 -9.96 -13.38
CA ARG A 307 -18.43 -8.91 -14.38
C ARG A 307 -17.36 -7.82 -14.42
N ARG A 308 -17.24 -7.21 -15.61
CA ARG A 308 -16.43 -5.99 -15.81
C ARG A 308 -16.95 -4.91 -14.86
N GLY A 309 -16.09 -4.40 -13.97
CA GLY A 309 -16.47 -3.45 -12.91
C GLY A 309 -16.47 -4.00 -11.48
N GLN A 310 -16.37 -5.33 -11.30
CA GLN A 310 -16.32 -5.92 -9.96
C GLN A 310 -15.10 -5.44 -9.15
N LEU A 311 -13.91 -5.43 -9.75
CA LEU A 311 -12.68 -5.01 -9.06
C LEU A 311 -12.73 -3.53 -8.62
N PRO A 312 -13.12 -2.55 -9.48
CA PRO A 312 -13.37 -1.18 -9.03
C PRO A 312 -14.36 -1.07 -7.88
N ARG A 313 -15.46 -1.84 -7.92
CA ARG A 313 -16.46 -1.86 -6.83
C ARG A 313 -15.85 -2.36 -5.52
N LEU A 314 -15.08 -3.45 -5.57
CA LEU A 314 -14.37 -3.99 -4.40
C LEU A 314 -13.37 -2.97 -3.85
N LEU A 315 -12.60 -2.30 -4.73
CA LEU A 315 -11.63 -1.28 -4.35
C LEU A 315 -12.29 -0.11 -3.61
N GLU A 316 -13.42 0.40 -4.11
CA GLU A 316 -14.15 1.50 -3.46
C GLU A 316 -14.73 1.09 -2.10
N VAL A 317 -15.24 -0.14 -1.97
CA VAL A 317 -15.71 -0.65 -0.66
C VAL A 317 -14.53 -0.77 0.30
N LEU A 318 -13.42 -1.37 -0.13
CA LEU A 318 -12.21 -1.53 0.69
C LEU A 318 -11.59 -0.19 1.14
N TYR A 319 -11.62 0.82 0.28
CA TYR A 319 -11.14 2.17 0.60
C TYR A 319 -11.85 2.76 1.81
N ARG A 320 -13.18 2.58 1.91
CA ARG A 320 -14.02 3.13 2.98
C ARG A 320 -13.90 2.37 4.31
N GLN A 321 -13.20 1.24 4.34
CA GLN A 321 -13.14 0.41 5.54
C GLN A 321 -12.18 0.99 6.58
N GLN A 322 -12.74 1.17 7.78
CA GLN A 322 -12.03 1.62 8.97
C GLN A 322 -12.31 0.65 10.12
N THR A 323 -11.36 0.54 11.04
CA THR A 323 -11.55 -0.20 12.28
C THR A 323 -12.42 0.59 13.25
N ARG A 324 -13.15 -0.13 14.10
CA ARG A 324 -13.82 0.46 15.28
C ARG A 324 -13.20 -0.12 16.55
N PHE A 325 -13.35 0.56 17.68
CA PHE A 325 -12.84 0.11 18.98
C PHE A 325 -13.67 -1.03 19.62
N LEU A 326 -14.59 -1.65 18.86
CA LEU A 326 -15.53 -2.65 19.35
C LEU A 326 -15.04 -4.07 19.05
N GLU A 327 -15.54 -5.05 19.80
CA GLU A 327 -15.30 -6.47 19.54
C GLU A 327 -16.06 -6.97 18.31
N SER A 328 -15.58 -8.04 17.72
CA SER A 328 -16.12 -8.63 16.49
C SER A 328 -17.17 -9.69 16.80
N ASP A 329 -18.32 -9.61 16.15
CA ASP A 329 -19.44 -10.52 16.35
C ASP A 329 -19.43 -11.63 15.27
N TYR A 330 -18.79 -12.77 15.61
CA TYR A 330 -18.71 -13.92 14.72
C TYR A 330 -20.05 -14.67 14.58
N GLU A 331 -20.95 -14.52 15.56
CA GLU A 331 -22.27 -15.12 15.49
C GLU A 331 -23.09 -14.48 14.37
N ARG A 332 -23.16 -13.14 14.37
CA ARG A 332 -23.82 -12.35 13.33
C ARG A 332 -23.16 -12.55 11.98
N LEU A 333 -21.82 -12.62 11.91
CA LEU A 333 -21.11 -12.97 10.69
C LEU A 333 -21.60 -14.31 10.13
N ALA A 334 -21.61 -15.35 10.97
CA ALA A 334 -21.99 -16.68 10.52
C ALA A 334 -23.47 -16.76 10.10
N ALA A 335 -24.36 -16.03 10.78
CA ALA A 335 -25.76 -15.89 10.37
C ALA A 335 -25.90 -15.16 9.03
N LEU A 336 -25.13 -14.09 8.81
CA LEU A 336 -25.11 -13.34 7.55
C LEU A 336 -24.62 -14.21 6.39
N VAL A 337 -23.51 -14.92 6.57
CA VAL A 337 -22.95 -15.81 5.55
C VAL A 337 -23.96 -16.90 5.19
N GLN A 338 -24.58 -17.54 6.18
CA GLN A 338 -25.60 -18.56 5.95
C GLN A 338 -26.83 -18.01 5.21
N ARG A 339 -27.18 -16.75 5.44
CA ARG A 339 -28.30 -16.07 4.77
C ARG A 339 -27.97 -15.70 3.33
N GLN A 340 -26.78 -15.16 3.06
CA GLN A 340 -26.44 -14.55 1.76
C GLN A 340 -25.65 -15.47 0.83
N ILE A 341 -24.81 -16.35 1.35
CA ILE A 341 -23.96 -17.25 0.57
C ILE A 341 -24.57 -18.64 0.61
N LYS A 342 -25.30 -18.99 -0.46
CA LYS A 342 -25.99 -20.29 -0.58
C LYS A 342 -25.16 -21.39 -1.22
N GLN A 343 -24.19 -21.01 -2.06
CA GLN A 343 -23.29 -21.94 -2.75
C GLN A 343 -22.07 -22.22 -1.88
N ARG A 344 -21.46 -23.41 -2.03
CA ARG A 344 -20.15 -23.69 -1.45
C ARG A 344 -19.15 -22.67 -2.01
N SER A 345 -18.31 -22.12 -1.16
CA SER A 345 -17.37 -21.03 -1.51
C SER A 345 -16.09 -21.18 -0.71
N LEU A 346 -15.02 -20.56 -1.17
CA LEU A 346 -13.85 -20.27 -0.36
C LEU A 346 -14.11 -19.02 0.46
N LEU A 347 -14.06 -19.14 1.79
CA LEU A 347 -14.07 -18.00 2.71
C LEU A 347 -12.65 -17.78 3.22
N VAL A 348 -12.04 -16.65 2.87
CA VAL A 348 -10.73 -16.24 3.40
C VAL A 348 -10.95 -15.21 4.49
N LEU A 349 -10.94 -15.64 5.74
CA LEU A 349 -11.19 -14.83 6.91
C LEU A 349 -9.89 -14.21 7.43
N PHE A 350 -9.72 -12.91 7.21
CA PHE A 350 -8.63 -12.12 7.77
C PHE A 350 -9.03 -11.61 9.15
N THR A 351 -8.37 -12.13 10.19
CA THR A 351 -8.72 -11.84 11.58
C THR A 351 -7.50 -12.01 12.48
N ASN A 352 -7.58 -11.55 13.73
CA ASN A 352 -6.58 -11.89 14.75
C ASN A 352 -7.27 -12.31 16.05
N PHE A 353 -6.58 -13.10 16.87
CA PHE A 353 -7.04 -13.51 18.19
C PHE A 353 -5.97 -13.19 19.24
N GLU A 354 -6.35 -12.59 20.37
CA GLU A 354 -5.40 -12.21 21.44
C GLU A 354 -4.90 -13.43 22.23
N SER A 355 -5.75 -14.45 22.41
CA SER A 355 -5.44 -15.65 23.18
C SER A 355 -6.15 -16.88 22.64
N LEU A 356 -5.71 -18.06 23.07
CA LEU A 356 -6.33 -19.33 22.67
C LEU A 356 -7.79 -19.41 23.15
N HIS A 357 -8.06 -18.91 24.36
CA HIS A 357 -9.42 -18.79 24.89
C HIS A 357 -10.28 -17.84 24.04
N GLY A 358 -9.70 -16.74 23.56
CA GLY A 358 -10.34 -15.84 22.61
C GLY A 358 -10.82 -16.57 21.35
N LEU A 359 -9.95 -17.40 20.75
CA LEU A 359 -10.31 -18.25 19.61
C LEU A 359 -11.39 -19.28 19.97
N GLN A 360 -11.24 -19.99 21.11
CA GLN A 360 -12.16 -21.05 21.53
C GLN A 360 -13.59 -20.54 21.69
N ARG A 361 -13.77 -19.30 22.20
CA ARG A 361 -15.10 -18.64 22.26
C ARG A 361 -15.74 -18.49 20.89
N GLN A 362 -14.96 -18.25 19.83
CA GLN A 362 -15.47 -18.03 18.48
C GLN A 362 -15.58 -19.32 17.66
N LEU A 363 -15.00 -20.41 18.14
CA LEU A 363 -14.88 -21.68 17.44
C LEU A 363 -16.23 -22.30 17.02
N PRO A 364 -17.31 -22.26 17.82
CA PRO A 364 -18.62 -22.76 17.38
C PRO A 364 -19.11 -22.09 16.09
N TYR A 365 -18.89 -20.78 15.94
CA TYR A 365 -19.29 -20.02 14.77
C TYR A 365 -18.39 -20.29 13.56
N LEU A 366 -17.08 -20.43 13.77
CA LEU A 366 -16.13 -20.81 12.72
C LEU A 366 -16.43 -22.23 12.20
N ARG A 367 -16.79 -23.17 13.08
CA ARG A 367 -17.22 -24.51 12.70
C ARG A 367 -18.51 -24.48 11.88
N ARG A 368 -19.47 -23.62 12.24
CA ARG A 368 -20.71 -23.43 11.45
C ARG A 368 -20.43 -22.93 10.03
N LEU A 369 -19.45 -22.03 9.86
CA LEU A 369 -18.99 -21.58 8.54
C LEU A 369 -18.29 -22.72 7.76
N ALA A 370 -17.36 -23.42 8.41
CA ALA A 370 -16.57 -24.49 7.80
C ALA A 370 -17.41 -25.72 7.41
N ALA A 371 -18.56 -25.92 8.04
CA ALA A 371 -19.49 -27.00 7.67
C ALA A 371 -20.08 -26.83 6.27
N ARG A 372 -20.19 -25.59 5.76
CA ARG A 372 -20.80 -25.29 4.44
C ARG A 372 -19.82 -24.78 3.39
N HIS A 373 -18.73 -24.17 3.84
CA HIS A 373 -17.75 -23.50 2.98
C HIS A 373 -16.33 -23.95 3.32
N LEU A 374 -15.41 -23.86 2.37
CA LEU A 374 -13.99 -24.02 2.68
C LEU A 374 -13.52 -22.78 3.42
N LEU A 375 -13.28 -22.88 4.73
CA LEU A 375 -12.85 -21.76 5.56
C LEU A 375 -11.33 -21.77 5.72
N LEU A 376 -10.69 -20.69 5.27
CA LEU A 376 -9.30 -20.36 5.55
C LEU A 376 -9.27 -19.19 6.53
N VAL A 377 -8.81 -19.44 7.75
CA VAL A 377 -8.58 -18.40 8.76
C VAL A 377 -7.13 -17.93 8.63
N VAL A 378 -6.96 -16.66 8.27
CA VAL A 378 -5.68 -15.98 8.13
C VAL A 378 -5.47 -15.09 9.35
N PHE A 379 -4.38 -15.35 10.07
CA PHE A 379 -4.01 -14.59 11.25
C PHE A 379 -2.51 -14.31 11.30
N PHE A 380 -2.14 -13.34 12.12
CA PHE A 380 -0.88 -12.65 12.02
C PHE A 380 0.13 -13.14 13.05
N GLU A 381 1.35 -13.35 12.59
CA GLU A 381 2.53 -13.53 13.43
C GLU A 381 3.14 -12.16 13.75
N ASN A 382 3.50 -11.92 15.01
CA ASN A 382 4.18 -10.70 15.40
C ASN A 382 5.70 -10.90 15.29
N THR A 383 6.32 -10.32 14.27
CA THR A 383 7.77 -10.43 14.04
C THR A 383 8.60 -9.70 15.10
N GLU A 384 8.05 -8.71 15.81
CA GLU A 384 8.76 -8.02 16.89
C GLU A 384 8.99 -8.95 18.09
N LEU A 385 8.02 -9.81 18.41
CA LEU A 385 8.19 -10.84 19.43
C LEU A 385 9.29 -11.83 19.06
N GLN A 386 9.41 -12.14 17.76
CA GLN A 386 10.45 -13.05 17.28
C GLN A 386 11.84 -12.44 17.45
N GLN A 387 12.00 -11.13 17.24
CA GLN A 387 13.25 -10.42 17.52
C GLN A 387 13.63 -10.42 19.01
N VAL A 388 12.65 -10.42 19.92
CA VAL A 388 12.90 -10.56 21.37
C VAL A 388 13.39 -11.96 21.70
N LEU A 389 12.80 -12.99 21.06
CA LEU A 389 13.17 -14.39 21.26
C LEU A 389 14.54 -14.75 20.70
N ASP A 390 14.97 -14.10 19.61
CA ASP A 390 16.25 -14.40 18.95
C ASP A 390 17.46 -13.75 19.65
N LYS A 391 17.24 -12.76 20.52
CA LYS A 391 18.30 -12.10 21.28
C LYS A 391 18.73 -12.95 22.47
N PRO A 392 20.01 -12.98 22.87
CA PRO A 392 20.40 -13.53 24.17
C PRO A 392 19.88 -12.62 25.30
N ALA A 393 19.30 -13.20 26.36
CA ALA A 393 18.97 -12.45 27.57
C ALA A 393 20.16 -12.42 28.52
N GLU A 394 20.55 -11.21 28.94
CA GLU A 394 21.64 -10.95 29.88
C GLU A 394 21.11 -10.58 31.27
N THR A 395 19.84 -10.15 31.37
CA THR A 395 19.18 -9.77 32.63
C THR A 395 17.94 -10.62 32.95
N THR A 396 17.51 -10.63 34.21
CA THR A 396 16.27 -11.31 34.63
C THR A 396 15.02 -10.69 33.99
N GLU A 397 15.03 -9.38 33.76
CA GLU A 397 13.94 -8.67 33.09
C GLU A 397 13.83 -9.13 31.62
N GLU A 398 14.95 -9.18 30.90
CA GLU A 398 14.99 -9.70 29.52
C GLU A 398 14.54 -11.17 29.46
N LEU A 399 14.95 -12.00 30.43
CA LEU A 399 14.49 -13.40 30.52
C LEU A 399 12.97 -13.49 30.74
N TYR A 400 12.40 -12.59 31.55
CA TYR A 400 10.96 -12.50 31.76
C TYR A 400 10.24 -12.10 30.47
N GLU A 401 10.71 -11.05 29.80
CA GLU A 401 10.15 -10.61 28.50
C GLU A 401 10.19 -11.72 27.45
N GLN A 402 11.31 -12.45 27.36
CA GLN A 402 11.45 -13.60 26.46
C GLN A 402 10.48 -14.72 26.79
N THR A 403 10.33 -15.06 28.08
CA THR A 403 9.39 -16.11 28.51
C THR A 403 7.95 -15.74 28.14
N VAL A 404 7.58 -14.47 28.31
CA VAL A 404 6.26 -13.95 27.92
C VAL A 404 6.09 -13.98 26.39
N ALA A 405 7.10 -13.54 25.63
CA ALA A 405 7.09 -13.57 24.17
C ALA A 405 6.96 -15.01 23.63
N ASP A 406 7.66 -15.98 24.24
CA ASP A 406 7.63 -17.38 23.84
C ASP A 406 6.24 -17.96 24.08
N LYS A 407 5.65 -17.68 25.25
CA LYS A 407 4.27 -18.07 25.56
C LYS A 407 3.27 -17.56 24.51
N PHE A 408 3.38 -16.29 24.09
CA PHE A 408 2.52 -15.74 23.04
C PHE A 408 2.72 -16.43 21.68
N SER A 409 3.97 -16.72 21.31
CA SER A 409 4.30 -17.46 20.08
C SER A 409 3.74 -18.89 20.10
N GLN A 410 3.89 -19.58 21.23
CA GLN A 410 3.32 -20.92 21.44
C GLN A 410 1.80 -20.90 21.36
N ASP A 411 1.13 -19.91 21.95
CA ASP A 411 -0.33 -19.78 21.90
C ASP A 411 -0.82 -19.62 20.45
N LYS A 412 -0.12 -18.83 19.61
CA LYS A 412 -0.45 -18.72 18.17
C LYS A 412 -0.32 -20.05 17.44
N ARG A 413 0.72 -20.84 17.72
CA ARG A 413 0.89 -22.18 17.12
C ARG A 413 -0.20 -23.14 17.59
N ARG A 414 -0.58 -23.08 18.87
CA ARG A 414 -1.69 -23.86 19.42
C ARG A 414 -3.03 -23.50 18.75
N MET A 415 -3.27 -22.23 18.45
CA MET A 415 -4.45 -21.79 17.69
C MET A 415 -4.53 -22.43 16.29
N VAL A 416 -3.39 -22.53 15.58
CA VAL A 416 -3.32 -23.23 14.28
C VAL A 416 -3.78 -24.68 14.42
N LEU A 417 -3.21 -25.40 15.39
CA LEU A 417 -3.53 -26.81 15.64
C LEU A 417 -4.98 -26.98 16.05
N GLU A 418 -5.50 -26.09 16.89
CA GLU A 418 -6.88 -26.12 17.35
C GLU A 418 -7.87 -25.94 16.19
N LEU A 419 -7.62 -25.00 15.28
CA LEU A 419 -8.44 -24.85 14.06
C LEU A 419 -8.38 -26.10 13.17
N GLN A 420 -7.17 -26.65 12.97
CA GLN A 420 -6.96 -27.84 12.13
C GLN A 420 -7.66 -29.08 12.67
N ARG A 421 -7.75 -29.25 14.00
CA ARG A 421 -8.52 -30.34 14.65
C ARG A 421 -9.98 -30.38 14.21
N TYR A 422 -10.56 -29.24 13.84
CA TYR A 422 -11.94 -29.14 13.35
C TYR A 422 -12.03 -29.04 11.82
N GLY A 423 -10.95 -29.37 11.10
CA GLY A 423 -10.90 -29.33 9.63
C GLY A 423 -10.86 -27.91 9.04
N ILE A 424 -10.67 -26.88 9.90
CA ILE A 424 -10.58 -25.49 9.46
C ILE A 424 -9.14 -25.22 8.98
N GLN A 425 -9.00 -24.67 7.78
CA GLN A 425 -7.69 -24.30 7.27
C GLN A 425 -7.19 -23.04 7.98
N ALA A 426 -5.93 -23.06 8.38
CA ALA A 426 -5.27 -21.93 9.04
C ALA A 426 -4.06 -21.48 8.23
N LEU A 427 -3.81 -20.16 8.25
CA LEU A 427 -2.60 -19.53 7.76
C LEU A 427 -2.11 -18.53 8.82
N LEU A 428 -1.07 -18.93 9.56
CA LEU A 428 -0.30 -18.03 10.43
C LEU A 428 0.85 -17.44 9.60
N THR A 429 0.92 -16.11 9.48
CA THR A 429 1.98 -15.48 8.70
C THR A 429 2.28 -14.05 9.14
N ALA A 430 3.53 -13.63 8.97
CA ALA A 430 3.93 -12.24 9.12
C ALA A 430 3.17 -11.32 8.13
N PRO A 431 2.75 -10.11 8.54
CA PRO A 431 2.00 -9.19 7.68
C PRO A 431 2.68 -8.85 6.34
N GLN A 432 4.01 -8.79 6.27
CA GLN A 432 4.73 -8.52 5.01
C GLN A 432 4.51 -9.63 3.96
N ASN A 433 4.34 -10.87 4.41
CA ASN A 433 4.20 -12.05 3.55
C ASN A 433 2.74 -12.44 3.31
N LEU A 434 1.79 -11.73 3.93
CA LEU A 434 0.37 -12.04 3.92
C LEU A 434 -0.19 -12.23 2.51
N THR A 435 0.07 -11.28 1.61
CA THR A 435 -0.45 -11.29 0.24
C THR A 435 0.03 -12.53 -0.53
N ALA A 436 1.34 -12.78 -0.56
CA ALA A 436 1.92 -13.93 -1.25
C ALA A 436 1.42 -15.25 -0.67
N ASN A 437 1.41 -15.39 0.66
CA ASN A 437 1.00 -16.62 1.32
C ASN A 437 -0.50 -16.90 1.18
N THR A 438 -1.34 -15.87 1.15
CA THR A 438 -2.77 -16.04 0.91
C THR A 438 -3.03 -16.50 -0.53
N ILE A 439 -2.32 -15.92 -1.52
CA ILE A 439 -2.39 -16.36 -2.92
C ILE A 439 -1.91 -17.82 -3.05
N ASN A 440 -0.82 -18.18 -2.36
CA ASN A 440 -0.31 -19.55 -2.33
C ASN A 440 -1.39 -20.54 -1.86
N ARG A 441 -2.08 -20.23 -0.76
CA ARG A 441 -3.15 -21.10 -0.24
C ARG A 441 -4.33 -21.21 -1.19
N TYR A 442 -4.73 -20.10 -1.80
CA TYR A 442 -5.79 -20.10 -2.82
C TYR A 442 -5.41 -20.98 -4.03
N LEU A 443 -4.20 -20.81 -4.58
CA LEU A 443 -3.72 -21.63 -5.69
C LEU A 443 -3.56 -23.10 -5.29
N GLU A 444 -3.17 -23.38 -4.04
CA GLU A 444 -3.07 -24.74 -3.49
C GLU A 444 -4.44 -25.42 -3.45
N PHE A 445 -5.46 -24.72 -2.95
CA PHE A 445 -6.82 -25.25 -2.89
C PHE A 445 -7.38 -25.51 -4.29
N LYS A 446 -7.16 -24.58 -5.23
CA LYS A 446 -7.58 -24.74 -6.63
C LYS A 446 -6.83 -25.88 -7.34
N ALA A 447 -5.54 -26.06 -7.06
CA ALA A 447 -4.76 -27.14 -7.66
C ALA A 447 -5.12 -28.53 -7.11
N ARG A 448 -5.63 -28.60 -5.87
CA ARG A 448 -6.12 -29.84 -5.23
C ARG A 448 -7.60 -30.12 -5.48
N GLY A 449 -8.31 -29.26 -6.20
CA GLY A 449 -9.76 -29.39 -6.42
C GLY A 449 -10.59 -29.27 -5.13
N LEU A 450 -10.07 -28.57 -4.11
CA LEU A 450 -10.83 -28.29 -2.89
C LEU A 450 -11.85 -27.17 -3.07
N ILE A 451 -11.59 -26.32 -4.06
CA ILE A 451 -12.45 -25.29 -4.61
C ILE A 451 -12.55 -25.54 -6.10
#